data_AF-A0A448ZNY5-F1
#
_entry.id   AF-A0A448ZNY5-F1
#
_cell.length_a   1.000
_cell.length_b   1.000
_cell.length_c   1.000
_cell.angle_alpha   90.00
_cell.angle_beta   90.00
_cell.angle_gamma   90.00
#
_symmetry.space_group_name_H-M   'P 1'
#
loop_
_entity.id
_entity.type
_entity.pdbx_description
1 polymer ?
#
loop_
_entity_poly.entity_id
_entity_poly.type
_entity_poly.pdbx_seq_one_letter_code
_entity_poly.pdbx_strand_id
1 'polypeptide(L)'
;MMLLRNLISALIVLGVSVVAEQQGYDDAAQADDAVQAYDDAAQANDDAQQAYYYDNIDYSGAFSAGDDTIQYWTDYAILPKRCIVYNNVDVIVFSVHEQYYKQCQDNPIGTYITPVPNFLQGYLQYYMQIQEDKGYDDYELPEVADYAYCTRVEIQNQELYLQIGCSDESPNSIAVNIYEDNTCTKRSTSIDGYDDANIDVSEIQLPFKHCQSCVMWVDKNDDEIDDMFYENRKQNAPLCSTAWNFKQECDRKCRRSGLESKTKDGWNTPDKVLLAILAVFGFGMLIAILQKRQNMSNKDALLEQAAMTAAGLQQVHVIGIFFLIIIVITVFALLQLKNITWALLLIMNTTLFGYLMKLTVDSGVSAGETVIGPDGTIIRHADSDDSSVESVTQTPRNNAGTYMLPTIS
;
A
#
# COMPACT_ATOMS: atom_id res chain seq x y z
N MET A 1 -18.63 -22.51 35.50
CA MET A 1 -17.55 -23.33 34.91
C MET A 1 -17.96 -24.05 33.62
N MET A 2 -19.17 -24.63 33.51
CA MET A 2 -19.64 -25.27 32.24
C MET A 2 -19.79 -24.31 31.04
N LEU A 3 -20.24 -23.06 31.27
CA LEU A 3 -20.35 -22.05 30.21
C LEU A 3 -18.99 -21.62 29.63
N LEU A 4 -17.92 -21.62 30.44
CA LEU A 4 -16.57 -21.23 30.00
C LEU A 4 -15.93 -22.32 29.11
N ARG A 5 -16.21 -23.60 29.39
CA ARG A 5 -15.77 -24.73 28.54
C ARG A 5 -16.44 -24.70 27.16
N ASN A 6 -17.74 -24.40 27.11
CA ASN A 6 -18.45 -24.30 25.84
C ASN A 6 -18.01 -23.09 25.01
N LEU A 7 -17.62 -21.98 25.65
CA LEU A 7 -17.08 -20.80 24.95
C LEU A 7 -15.69 -21.06 24.35
N ILE A 8 -14.81 -21.78 25.06
CA ILE A 8 -13.46 -22.13 24.59
C ILE A 8 -13.54 -23.13 23.43
N SER A 9 -14.45 -24.11 23.47
CA SER A 9 -14.69 -25.01 22.34
C SER A 9 -15.28 -24.30 21.12
N ALA A 10 -16.10 -23.26 21.29
CA ALA A 10 -16.63 -22.48 20.18
C ALA A 10 -15.56 -21.60 19.50
N LEU A 11 -14.60 -21.07 20.26
CA LEU A 11 -13.48 -20.27 19.74
C LEU A 11 -12.45 -21.09 18.96
N ILE A 12 -12.24 -22.36 19.31
CA ILE A 12 -11.33 -23.27 18.58
C ILE A 12 -11.93 -23.73 17.25
N VAL A 13 -13.26 -23.87 17.16
CA VAL A 13 -13.95 -24.29 15.93
C VAL A 13 -14.01 -23.17 14.87
N LEU A 14 -13.92 -21.90 15.27
CA LEU A 14 -13.88 -20.76 14.35
C LEU A 14 -12.48 -20.46 13.75
N GLY A 15 -11.44 -21.18 14.17
CA GLY A 15 -10.06 -20.96 13.73
C GLY A 15 -9.61 -21.71 12.47
N VAL A 16 -10.43 -22.63 11.94
CA VAL A 16 -10.07 -23.45 10.76
C VAL A 16 -11.21 -23.43 9.76
N SER A 17 -11.28 -22.38 8.94
CA SER A 17 -12.07 -22.38 7.71
C SER A 17 -11.29 -21.63 6.65
N VAL A 18 -10.60 -22.41 5.84
CA VAL A 18 -10.04 -22.03 4.54
C VAL A 18 -11.19 -21.51 3.68
N VAL A 19 -11.20 -20.21 3.36
CA VAL A 19 -12.12 -19.65 2.37
C VAL A 19 -11.44 -19.74 1.02
N ALA A 20 -11.72 -20.82 0.31
CA ALA A 20 -11.79 -20.82 -1.14
C ALA A 20 -13.21 -20.38 -1.49
N GLU A 21 -13.37 -19.23 -2.17
CA GLU A 21 -14.66 -18.86 -2.72
C GLU A 21 -14.50 -18.30 -4.13
N GLN A 22 -15.28 -18.92 -4.99
CA GLN A 22 -15.37 -18.84 -6.44
C GLN A 22 -16.83 -18.48 -6.70
N GLN A 23 -17.11 -17.33 -7.31
CA GLN A 23 -18.40 -16.89 -7.89
C GLN A 23 -18.09 -15.54 -8.59
N GLY A 24 -18.41 -15.26 -9.86
CA GLY A 24 -19.40 -15.85 -10.74
C GLY A 24 -20.75 -15.22 -10.48
N TYR A 25 -21.08 -14.11 -11.18
CA TYR A 25 -22.46 -13.68 -11.44
C TYR A 25 -22.54 -12.76 -12.66
N ASP A 26 -23.51 -13.11 -13.52
CA ASP A 26 -24.03 -12.42 -14.69
C ASP A 26 -25.12 -11.39 -14.32
N ASP A 27 -25.53 -10.61 -15.34
CA ASP A 27 -26.75 -9.77 -15.51
C ASP A 27 -26.39 -8.30 -15.86
N ALA A 28 -26.56 -7.77 -17.07
CA ALA A 28 -27.67 -7.70 -18.04
C ALA A 28 -28.64 -6.51 -17.83
N ALA A 29 -28.82 -5.74 -18.93
CA ALA A 29 -29.80 -4.66 -19.21
C ALA A 29 -29.57 -3.34 -18.43
N GLN A 30 -29.83 -2.13 -18.97
CA GLN A 30 -30.88 -1.74 -19.92
C GLN A 30 -30.56 -0.34 -20.52
N ALA A 31 -31.02 -0.12 -21.75
CA ALA A 31 -30.94 1.12 -22.53
C ALA A 31 -32.02 2.14 -22.15
N ASP A 32 -31.77 3.42 -22.48
CA ASP A 32 -32.69 4.44 -23.02
C ASP A 32 -31.98 5.82 -22.86
N ASP A 33 -31.57 6.56 -23.90
CA ASP A 33 -32.28 7.32 -24.97
C ASP A 33 -32.39 8.83 -24.65
N ALA A 34 -32.40 9.64 -25.72
CA ALA A 34 -32.50 11.12 -25.84
C ALA A 34 -31.17 11.91 -25.86
N VAL A 35 -30.83 12.86 -26.75
CA VAL A 35 -31.33 13.51 -28.00
C VAL A 35 -30.86 15.00 -27.93
N GLN A 36 -30.61 15.61 -29.09
CA GLN A 36 -30.36 17.04 -29.44
C GLN A 36 -28.87 17.48 -29.48
N ALA A 37 -28.24 17.59 -30.65
CA ALA A 37 -28.48 18.45 -31.83
C ALA A 37 -28.10 19.93 -31.60
N TYR A 38 -26.96 20.33 -32.16
CA TYR A 38 -26.75 21.65 -32.77
C TYR A 38 -25.82 21.51 -33.98
N ASP A 39 -26.41 21.75 -35.15
CA ASP A 39 -25.80 22.13 -36.42
C ASP A 39 -25.40 23.62 -36.37
N ASP A 40 -24.63 24.04 -37.39
CA ASP A 40 -24.21 25.41 -37.78
C ASP A 40 -22.77 25.76 -37.37
N ALA A 41 -21.88 26.25 -38.23
CA ALA A 41 -21.93 26.54 -39.66
C ALA A 41 -20.49 26.66 -40.20
N ALA A 42 -20.39 26.44 -41.51
CA ALA A 42 -19.20 26.62 -42.31
C ALA A 42 -18.65 28.06 -42.29
N GLN A 43 -17.33 28.20 -42.37
CA GLN A 43 -16.72 29.17 -43.28
C GLN A 43 -15.29 28.78 -43.65
N ALA A 44 -15.08 28.64 -44.95
CA ALA A 44 -13.79 28.56 -45.62
C ALA A 44 -13.15 29.95 -45.70
N ASN A 45 -11.84 30.04 -45.48
CA ASN A 45 -10.89 30.51 -46.49
C ASN A 45 -9.44 30.53 -45.99
N ASP A 46 -8.56 30.05 -46.86
CA ASP A 46 -7.22 30.54 -47.17
C ASP A 46 -6.35 31.07 -46.03
N ASP A 47 -5.36 30.28 -45.61
CA ASP A 47 -3.96 30.72 -45.65
C ASP A 47 -3.00 29.52 -45.58
N ALA A 48 -2.62 29.05 -46.76
CA ALA A 48 -1.52 28.15 -46.97
C ALA A 48 -0.20 28.95 -46.95
N GLN A 49 0.58 28.84 -45.87
CA GLN A 49 2.06 28.90 -45.89
C GLN A 49 2.67 28.79 -44.48
N GLN A 50 2.84 27.57 -43.98
CA GLN A 50 4.01 27.15 -43.16
C GLN A 50 3.96 25.64 -42.86
N ALA A 51 3.83 24.84 -43.92
CA ALA A 51 4.08 23.41 -43.89
C ALA A 51 5.50 23.16 -44.41
N TYR A 52 6.50 23.24 -43.53
CA TYR A 52 7.87 22.80 -43.82
C TYR A 52 8.51 22.35 -42.50
N TYR A 53 8.24 21.11 -42.06
CA TYR A 53 9.21 20.13 -41.54
C TYR A 53 8.59 18.88 -40.85
N TYR A 54 7.33 18.51 -41.09
CA TYR A 54 6.80 17.22 -40.61
C TYR A 54 5.81 16.64 -41.62
N ASP A 55 6.30 16.13 -42.75
CA ASP A 55 5.51 15.21 -43.56
C ASP A 55 6.40 14.33 -44.47
N ASN A 56 6.71 13.14 -43.96
CA ASN A 56 6.82 11.89 -44.70
C ASN A 56 7.37 10.80 -43.77
N ILE A 57 6.51 10.29 -42.91
CA ILE A 57 6.60 8.89 -42.50
C ILE A 57 5.31 8.22 -42.98
N ASP A 58 5.32 7.86 -44.25
CA ASP A 58 4.31 7.00 -44.88
C ASP A 58 4.51 5.57 -44.37
N TYR A 59 4.01 5.28 -43.16
CA TYR A 59 3.91 3.90 -42.64
C TYR A 59 2.69 3.23 -43.27
N SER A 60 2.83 2.87 -44.56
CA SER A 60 1.91 1.98 -45.25
C SER A 60 2.02 0.56 -44.68
N GLY A 61 1.24 0.29 -43.63
CA GLY A 61 1.28 -0.99 -42.91
C GLY A 61 0.06 -1.26 -42.03
N ALA A 62 -1.14 -1.23 -42.62
CA ALA A 62 -2.34 -1.98 -42.23
C ALA A 62 -2.54 -2.33 -40.73
N PHE A 63 -2.94 -1.35 -39.92
CA PHE A 63 -3.72 -1.57 -38.70
C PHE A 63 -4.81 -0.50 -38.59
N SER A 64 -5.78 -0.52 -39.50
CA SER A 64 -7.00 0.28 -39.39
C SER A 64 -8.05 -0.53 -38.65
N ALA A 65 -8.08 -0.39 -37.32
CA ALA A 65 -9.24 -0.74 -36.51
C ALA A 65 -10.13 0.52 -36.42
N GLY A 66 -11.43 0.35 -36.68
CA GLY A 66 -12.35 1.37 -37.19
C GLY A 66 -12.53 2.65 -36.35
N ASP A 67 -12.90 3.73 -37.06
CA ASP A 67 -13.55 5.03 -36.75
C ASP A 67 -13.44 5.72 -35.38
N ASP A 68 -12.75 5.17 -34.38
CA ASP A 68 -12.48 5.82 -33.09
C ASP A 68 -11.31 6.82 -33.21
N THR A 69 -11.47 7.78 -34.12
CA THR A 69 -10.55 8.90 -34.28
C THR A 69 -10.91 9.98 -33.27
N ILE A 70 -10.03 10.19 -32.28
CA ILE A 70 -10.14 11.31 -31.35
C ILE A 70 -9.72 12.57 -32.12
N GLN A 71 -10.68 13.44 -32.42
CA GLN A 71 -10.43 14.67 -33.15
C GLN A 71 -9.78 15.74 -32.26
N TYR A 72 -10.17 15.80 -30.98
CA TYR A 72 -9.70 16.80 -30.02
C TYR A 72 -9.16 16.11 -28.76
N TRP A 73 -7.91 16.40 -28.43
CA TRP A 73 -7.19 15.80 -27.31
C TRP A 73 -7.35 16.56 -25.98
N THR A 74 -8.04 17.70 -26.00
CA THR A 74 -8.23 18.57 -24.82
C THR A 74 -8.96 17.89 -23.67
N ASP A 75 -9.84 16.95 -23.99
CA ASP A 75 -10.67 16.24 -23.02
C ASP A 75 -10.12 14.86 -22.70
N TYR A 76 -8.83 14.62 -22.98
CA TYR A 76 -8.22 13.32 -22.76
C TYR A 76 -6.96 13.42 -21.92
N ALA A 77 -6.74 12.39 -21.13
CA ALA A 77 -5.52 12.19 -20.36
C ALA A 77 -5.01 10.77 -20.52
N ILE A 78 -3.68 10.64 -20.51
CA ILE A 78 -2.98 9.36 -20.59
C ILE A 78 -2.31 9.06 -19.26
N LEU A 79 -2.45 7.82 -18.80
CA LEU A 79 -1.81 7.30 -17.61
C LEU A 79 -0.94 6.11 -18.00
N PRO A 80 0.38 6.31 -18.21
CA PRO A 80 1.31 5.20 -18.34
C PRO A 80 1.38 4.45 -17.02
N LYS A 81 1.07 3.16 -17.02
CA LYS A 81 1.01 2.34 -15.81
C LYS A 81 2.34 1.70 -15.53
N ARG A 82 2.84 0.92 -16.49
CA ARG A 82 4.03 0.06 -16.34
C ARG A 82 4.67 -0.22 -17.69
N CYS A 83 5.97 -0.49 -17.68
CA CYS A 83 6.71 -1.13 -18.76
C CYS A 83 6.73 -2.64 -18.51
N ILE A 84 6.36 -3.44 -19.51
CA ILE A 84 6.41 -4.90 -19.45
C ILE A 84 6.93 -5.51 -20.75
N VAL A 85 7.51 -6.71 -20.66
CA VAL A 85 7.74 -7.55 -21.84
C VAL A 85 6.46 -8.35 -22.14
N TYR A 86 5.86 -8.14 -23.31
CA TYR A 86 4.66 -8.84 -23.76
C TYR A 86 4.89 -9.41 -25.16
N ASN A 87 4.75 -10.73 -25.32
CA ASN A 87 5.04 -11.45 -26.56
C ASN A 87 6.44 -11.17 -27.12
N ASN A 88 7.45 -11.14 -26.24
CA ASN A 88 8.85 -10.80 -26.55
C ASN A 88 9.07 -9.38 -27.08
N VAL A 89 8.12 -8.47 -26.87
CA VAL A 89 8.26 -7.05 -27.21
C VAL A 89 8.14 -6.22 -25.94
N ASP A 90 9.02 -5.25 -25.79
CA ASP A 90 8.96 -4.24 -24.74
C ASP A 90 7.81 -3.27 -25.03
N VAL A 91 6.80 -3.25 -24.14
CA VAL A 91 5.61 -2.41 -24.30
C VAL A 91 5.30 -1.59 -23.05
N ILE A 92 4.78 -0.38 -23.27
CA ILE A 92 4.19 0.44 -22.23
C ILE A 92 2.70 0.10 -22.15
N VAL A 93 2.25 -0.33 -20.97
CA VAL A 93 0.84 -0.43 -20.65
C VAL A 93 0.36 0.94 -20.21
N PHE A 94 -0.61 1.50 -20.91
CA PHE A 94 -1.20 2.80 -20.58
C PHE A 94 -2.72 2.73 -20.59
N SER A 95 -3.36 3.66 -19.90
CA SER A 95 -4.81 3.86 -20.00
C SER A 95 -5.14 5.27 -20.42
N VAL A 96 -6.15 5.40 -21.26
CA VAL A 96 -6.69 6.69 -21.69
C VAL A 96 -7.97 6.96 -20.90
N HIS A 97 -8.11 8.18 -20.43
CA HIS A 97 -9.23 8.66 -19.63
C HIS A 97 -9.84 9.87 -20.32
N GLU A 98 -11.16 9.95 -20.35
CA GLU A 98 -11.86 11.20 -20.68
C GLU A 98 -11.81 12.12 -19.46
N GLN A 99 -11.65 13.40 -19.73
CA GLN A 99 -11.40 14.40 -18.72
C GLN A 99 -12.74 14.93 -18.20
N TYR A 100 -13.08 14.55 -16.97
CA TYR A 100 -14.09 15.27 -16.20
C TYR A 100 -13.52 15.70 -14.84
N TYR A 101 -13.11 16.97 -14.71
CA TYR A 101 -12.68 17.68 -13.48
C TYR A 101 -11.60 17.02 -12.57
N LYS A 102 -11.23 15.75 -12.80
CA LYS A 102 -10.40 14.88 -11.96
C LYS A 102 -9.63 13.90 -12.85
N GLN A 103 -8.53 14.39 -13.40
CA GLN A 103 -7.66 13.64 -14.31
C GLN A 103 -7.33 12.24 -13.73
N CYS A 104 -7.71 11.19 -14.47
CA CYS A 104 -7.49 9.76 -14.18
C CYS A 104 -8.06 9.18 -12.87
N GLN A 105 -9.02 9.84 -12.20
CA GLN A 105 -9.74 9.22 -11.06
C GLN A 105 -10.88 8.30 -11.51
N ASP A 106 -11.46 8.60 -12.66
CA ASP A 106 -12.59 7.87 -13.22
C ASP A 106 -12.16 6.58 -13.93
N ASN A 107 -13.14 5.82 -14.40
CA ASN A 107 -12.86 4.62 -15.16
C ASN A 107 -12.20 4.99 -16.50
N PRO A 108 -11.07 4.38 -16.86
CA PRO A 108 -10.47 4.63 -18.16
C PRO A 108 -11.38 4.13 -19.27
N ILE A 109 -11.38 4.83 -20.42
CA ILE A 109 -12.01 4.39 -21.67
C ILE A 109 -11.50 3.00 -22.03
N GLY A 110 -10.19 2.82 -21.88
CA GLY A 110 -9.52 1.58 -22.18
C GLY A 110 -8.13 1.51 -21.56
N THR A 111 -7.60 0.29 -21.53
CA THR A 111 -6.19 0.05 -21.25
C THR A 111 -5.60 -0.61 -22.49
N TYR A 112 -4.48 -0.04 -22.94
CA TYR A 112 -3.83 -0.39 -24.19
C TYR A 112 -2.35 -0.64 -23.94
N ILE A 113 -1.69 -1.19 -24.95
CA ILE A 113 -0.25 -1.31 -25.03
C ILE A 113 0.26 -0.66 -26.30
N THR A 114 1.47 -0.15 -26.24
CA THR A 114 2.24 0.29 -27.40
C THR A 114 3.70 -0.08 -27.19
N PRO A 115 4.49 -0.35 -28.24
CA PRO A 115 5.93 -0.50 -28.11
C PRO A 115 6.57 0.68 -27.39
N VAL A 116 7.55 0.40 -26.51
CA VAL A 116 8.28 1.43 -25.76
C VAL A 116 8.86 2.52 -26.67
N PRO A 117 9.53 2.19 -27.80
CA PRO A 117 10.05 3.19 -28.74
C PRO A 117 9.00 4.21 -29.22
N ASN A 118 7.82 3.72 -29.60
CA ASN A 118 6.75 4.57 -30.13
C ASN A 118 6.18 5.49 -29.04
N PHE A 119 6.01 4.95 -27.82
CA PHE A 119 5.55 5.77 -26.69
C PHE A 119 6.57 6.85 -26.33
N LEU A 120 7.85 6.48 -26.29
CA LEU A 120 8.93 7.39 -25.98
C LEU A 120 9.06 8.48 -27.04
N GLN A 121 8.98 8.15 -28.32
CA GLN A 121 9.01 9.13 -29.39
C GLN A 121 7.92 10.20 -29.22
N GLY A 122 6.66 9.78 -28.98
CA GLY A 122 5.57 10.70 -28.70
C GLY A 122 5.79 11.53 -27.44
N TYR A 123 6.38 10.94 -26.39
CA TYR A 123 6.73 11.64 -25.16
C TYR A 123 7.81 12.71 -25.36
N LEU A 124 8.88 12.38 -26.09
CA LEU A 124 9.97 13.31 -26.39
C LEU A 124 9.46 14.48 -27.24
N GLN A 125 8.64 14.21 -28.26
CA GLN A 125 8.00 15.25 -29.07
C GLN A 125 7.10 16.16 -28.23
N TYR A 126 6.29 15.57 -27.35
CA TYR A 126 5.46 16.32 -26.40
C TYR A 126 6.32 17.21 -25.48
N TYR A 127 7.45 16.70 -24.98
CA TYR A 127 8.34 17.45 -24.11
C TYR A 127 9.05 18.59 -24.85
N MET A 128 9.58 18.35 -26.06
CA MET A 128 10.18 19.40 -26.89
C MET A 128 9.18 20.52 -27.15
N GLN A 129 7.95 20.18 -27.54
CA GLN A 129 6.89 21.16 -27.80
C GLN A 129 6.57 22.00 -26.56
N ILE A 130 6.63 21.42 -25.35
CA ILE A 130 6.45 22.18 -24.09
C ILE A 130 7.64 23.12 -23.83
N GLN A 131 8.86 22.74 -24.19
CA GLN A 131 10.03 23.60 -24.01
C GLN A 131 10.02 24.76 -24.99
N GLU A 132 9.70 24.50 -26.27
CA GLU A 132 9.44 25.54 -27.28
C GLU A 132 8.33 26.48 -26.80
N ASP A 133 7.24 25.93 -26.23
CA ASP A 133 6.14 26.74 -25.71
C ASP A 133 6.54 27.62 -24.52
N LYS A 134 7.63 27.29 -23.81
CA LYS A 134 8.19 28.12 -22.74
C LYS A 134 9.22 29.13 -23.24
N GLY A 135 9.50 29.17 -24.54
CA GLY A 135 10.50 30.04 -25.17
C GLY A 135 11.93 29.48 -25.17
N TYR A 136 12.08 28.16 -25.01
CA TYR A 136 13.37 27.47 -25.16
C TYR A 136 13.49 26.88 -26.57
N ASP A 137 13.76 27.74 -27.55
CA ASP A 137 13.87 27.36 -28.97
C ASP A 137 15.13 26.52 -29.28
N ASP A 138 16.08 26.46 -28.36
CA ASP A 138 17.36 25.74 -28.45
C ASP A 138 17.38 24.47 -27.57
N TYR A 139 16.21 23.96 -27.18
CA TYR A 139 16.13 22.73 -26.39
C TYR A 139 16.60 21.52 -27.21
N GLU A 140 17.78 21.00 -26.87
CA GLU A 140 18.30 19.75 -27.42
C GLU A 140 17.84 18.55 -26.58
N LEU A 141 17.42 17.48 -27.26
CA LEU A 141 17.12 16.22 -26.60
C LEU A 141 18.40 15.61 -26.00
N PRO A 142 18.29 14.89 -24.87
CA PRO A 142 19.44 14.19 -24.29
C PRO A 142 19.96 13.12 -25.27
N GLU A 143 21.27 12.85 -25.28
CA GLU A 143 21.91 11.88 -26.19
C GLU A 143 21.26 10.49 -26.09
N VAL A 144 20.75 10.12 -24.92
CA VAL A 144 20.04 8.85 -24.71
C VAL A 144 18.74 8.73 -25.51
N ALA A 145 18.18 9.82 -26.02
CA ALA A 145 17.02 9.81 -26.91
C ALA A 145 17.33 9.12 -28.25
N ASP A 146 18.58 9.07 -28.69
CA ASP A 146 18.98 8.39 -29.92
C ASP A 146 18.73 6.88 -29.85
N TYR A 147 18.70 6.31 -28.64
CA TYR A 147 18.33 4.91 -28.40
C TYR A 147 16.82 4.66 -28.44
N ALA A 148 15.98 5.66 -28.73
CA ALA A 148 14.59 5.41 -29.12
C ALA A 148 14.53 4.54 -30.38
N TYR A 149 15.53 4.67 -31.26
CA TYR A 149 15.69 3.85 -32.46
C TYR A 149 16.71 2.72 -32.23
N CYS A 150 16.64 1.70 -33.08
CA CYS A 150 17.56 0.56 -33.04
C CYS A 150 18.94 0.99 -33.55
N THR A 151 19.84 1.31 -32.62
CA THR A 151 21.16 1.89 -32.92
C THR A 151 22.23 0.82 -32.92
N ARG A 152 22.97 0.70 -34.03
CA ARG A 152 24.06 -0.28 -34.18
C ARG A 152 25.27 0.13 -33.33
N VAL A 153 25.83 -0.81 -32.59
CA VAL A 153 27.08 -0.67 -31.84
C VAL A 153 28.00 -1.87 -32.06
N GLU A 154 29.30 -1.67 -31.94
CA GLU A 154 30.29 -2.75 -32.04
C GLU A 154 30.95 -2.95 -30.67
N ILE A 155 30.68 -4.09 -30.03
CA ILE A 155 31.24 -4.45 -28.72
C ILE A 155 32.05 -5.73 -28.91
N GLN A 156 33.35 -5.68 -28.61
CA GLN A 156 34.27 -6.83 -28.75
C GLN A 156 34.28 -7.47 -30.15
N ASN A 157 34.20 -6.65 -31.22
CA ASN A 157 34.09 -7.09 -32.62
C ASN A 157 32.81 -7.89 -32.95
N GLN A 158 31.78 -7.81 -32.11
CA GLN A 158 30.44 -8.30 -32.41
C GLN A 158 29.53 -7.10 -32.69
N GLU A 159 28.82 -7.15 -33.81
CA GLU A 159 27.77 -6.18 -34.12
C GLU A 159 26.54 -6.48 -33.26
N LEU A 160 26.14 -5.51 -32.45
CA LEU A 160 24.97 -5.54 -31.59
C LEU A 160 24.13 -4.30 -31.84
N TYR A 161 22.91 -4.30 -31.33
CA TYR A 161 21.98 -3.20 -31.48
C TYR A 161 21.42 -2.78 -30.12
N LEU A 162 21.29 -1.48 -29.91
CA LEU A 162 20.78 -0.91 -28.67
C LEU A 162 19.45 -0.23 -28.95
N GLN A 163 18.46 -0.46 -28.08
CA GLN A 163 17.20 0.27 -28.12
C GLN A 163 16.62 0.36 -26.71
N ILE A 164 15.95 1.47 -26.40
CA ILE A 164 15.22 1.66 -25.16
C ILE A 164 14.04 0.68 -25.09
N GLY A 165 13.97 -0.05 -23.99
CA GLY A 165 12.88 -0.94 -23.63
C GLY A 165 12.58 -0.91 -22.14
N CYS A 166 11.98 -2.00 -21.63
CA CYS A 166 11.65 -2.11 -20.22
C CYS A 166 12.85 -2.60 -19.42
N SER A 167 13.08 -1.93 -18.28
CA SER A 167 14.08 -2.35 -17.30
C SER A 167 13.63 -3.64 -16.59
N ASP A 168 14.59 -4.54 -16.36
CA ASP A 168 14.33 -5.76 -15.61
C ASP A 168 14.30 -5.52 -14.08
N GLU A 169 14.89 -4.42 -13.60
CA GLU A 169 14.94 -4.06 -12.18
C GLU A 169 13.59 -3.53 -11.67
N SER A 170 12.94 -2.68 -12.47
CA SER A 170 11.69 -2.03 -12.08
C SER A 170 10.73 -1.90 -13.26
N PRO A 171 9.45 -2.26 -13.08
CA PRO A 171 8.44 -2.19 -14.12
C PRO A 171 7.95 -0.75 -14.37
N ASN A 172 8.49 0.24 -13.65
CA ASN A 172 8.17 1.66 -13.81
C ASN A 172 9.42 2.44 -14.24
N SER A 173 10.39 1.75 -14.82
CA SER A 173 11.57 2.35 -15.42
C SER A 173 11.81 1.75 -16.80
N ILE A 174 12.48 2.53 -17.62
CA ILE A 174 13.02 2.11 -18.90
C ILE A 174 14.52 1.85 -18.74
N ALA A 175 15.08 1.07 -19.66
CA ALA A 175 16.52 0.84 -19.78
C ALA A 175 16.88 0.69 -21.25
N VAL A 176 18.17 0.81 -21.58
CA VAL A 176 18.66 0.49 -22.93
C VAL A 176 18.98 -0.99 -23.00
N ASN A 177 18.24 -1.72 -23.82
CA ASN A 177 18.37 -3.16 -23.99
C ASN A 177 19.30 -3.49 -25.16
N ILE A 178 19.98 -4.63 -25.07
CA ILE A 178 20.89 -5.12 -26.13
C ILE A 178 20.19 -6.18 -26.98
N TYR A 179 20.30 -6.06 -28.31
CA TYR A 179 19.68 -6.93 -29.30
C TYR A 179 20.73 -7.51 -30.26
N GLU A 180 20.47 -8.74 -30.75
CA GLU A 180 21.31 -9.44 -31.73
C GLU A 180 20.96 -9.10 -33.19
N ASP A 181 19.79 -8.48 -33.42
CA ASP A 181 19.25 -8.18 -34.75
C ASP A 181 19.07 -6.67 -34.98
N ASN A 182 19.17 -6.26 -36.23
CA ASN A 182 19.02 -4.86 -36.65
C ASN A 182 17.59 -4.31 -36.57
N THR A 183 16.62 -5.15 -36.20
CA THR A 183 15.23 -4.75 -35.95
C THR A 183 14.91 -4.66 -34.47
N CYS A 184 15.88 -4.93 -33.58
CA CYS A 184 15.71 -4.90 -32.12
C CYS A 184 14.52 -5.74 -31.65
N THR A 185 14.37 -6.95 -32.21
CA THR A 185 13.28 -7.88 -31.87
C THR A 185 13.74 -9.07 -31.03
N LYS A 186 15.03 -9.39 -31.06
CA LYS A 186 15.65 -10.52 -30.38
C LYS A 186 16.71 -10.02 -29.40
N ARG A 187 16.32 -9.92 -28.14
CA ARG A 187 17.23 -9.57 -27.03
C ARG A 187 18.45 -10.51 -27.05
N SER A 188 19.62 -9.93 -26.81
CA SER A 188 20.87 -10.69 -26.80
C SER A 188 20.91 -11.64 -25.61
N THR A 189 21.19 -12.90 -25.90
CA THR A 189 21.41 -13.93 -24.85
C THR A 189 22.89 -14.24 -24.66
N SER A 190 23.74 -13.72 -25.56
CA SER A 190 25.18 -14.00 -25.58
C SER A 190 25.99 -13.23 -24.53
N ILE A 191 25.41 -12.20 -23.92
CA ILE A 191 26.07 -11.39 -22.89
C ILE A 191 25.39 -11.70 -21.56
N ASP A 192 25.78 -12.82 -20.94
CA ASP A 192 25.25 -13.26 -19.65
C ASP A 192 25.35 -12.12 -18.60
N GLY A 193 24.19 -11.58 -18.19
CA GLY A 193 24.07 -10.64 -17.07
C GLY A 193 24.07 -9.15 -17.43
N TYR A 194 24.00 -8.78 -18.71
CA TYR A 194 23.88 -7.39 -19.18
C TYR A 194 22.73 -7.23 -20.19
N ASP A 195 21.53 -7.64 -19.80
CA ASP A 195 20.33 -7.42 -20.59
C ASP A 195 20.07 -5.90 -20.76
N ASP A 196 20.54 -5.11 -19.77
CA ASP A 196 20.61 -3.65 -19.77
C ASP A 196 22.05 -3.18 -20.04
N ALA A 197 22.25 -2.28 -21.01
CA ALA A 197 23.56 -1.76 -21.43
C ALA A 197 24.27 -0.87 -20.38
N ASN A 198 23.72 -0.75 -19.16
CA ASN A 198 24.17 0.15 -18.09
C ASN A 198 24.37 1.61 -18.55
N ILE A 199 23.57 2.03 -19.54
CA ILE A 199 23.48 3.42 -20.00
C ILE A 199 22.49 4.13 -19.08
N ASP A 200 22.91 5.25 -18.51
CA ASP A 200 22.08 6.04 -17.61
C ASP A 200 20.96 6.75 -18.39
N VAL A 201 19.72 6.29 -18.21
CA VAL A 201 18.53 6.89 -18.82
C VAL A 201 17.78 7.82 -17.85
N SER A 202 18.41 8.24 -16.75
CA SER A 202 17.78 9.08 -15.71
C SER A 202 17.33 10.45 -16.21
N GLU A 203 17.87 10.93 -17.33
CA GLU A 203 17.45 12.15 -18.02
C GLU A 203 16.08 12.00 -18.71
N ILE A 204 15.68 10.78 -19.07
CA ILE A 204 14.38 10.45 -19.66
C ILE A 204 13.50 9.80 -18.60
N GLN A 205 12.72 10.62 -17.89
CA GLN A 205 11.76 10.12 -16.90
C GLN A 205 10.37 10.06 -17.51
N LEU A 206 9.95 8.86 -17.91
CA LEU A 206 8.55 8.64 -18.27
C LEU A 206 7.67 8.80 -17.02
N PRO A 207 6.53 9.49 -17.10
CA PRO A 207 5.69 9.81 -15.95
C PRO A 207 4.82 8.62 -15.51
N PHE A 208 5.42 7.46 -15.27
CA PHE A 208 4.70 6.26 -14.82
C PHE A 208 3.88 6.57 -13.57
N LYS A 209 2.63 6.09 -13.56
CA LYS A 209 1.63 6.30 -12.50
C LYS A 209 1.17 7.74 -12.30
N HIS A 210 1.67 8.67 -13.10
CA HIS A 210 1.22 10.05 -13.10
C HIS A 210 0.31 10.27 -14.30
N CYS A 211 -0.88 10.78 -14.02
CA CYS A 211 -1.80 11.17 -15.08
C CYS A 211 -1.23 12.39 -15.81
N GLN A 212 -1.16 12.32 -17.13
CA GLN A 212 -0.74 13.42 -17.98
C GLN A 212 -1.91 13.83 -18.87
N SER A 213 -2.25 15.11 -18.88
CA SER A 213 -3.18 15.62 -19.88
C SER A 213 -2.53 15.52 -21.26
N CYS A 214 -3.31 15.14 -22.27
CA CYS A 214 -2.81 15.05 -23.64
C CYS A 214 -2.42 16.42 -24.20
N VAL A 215 -3.07 17.48 -23.72
CA VAL A 215 -2.79 18.86 -24.10
C VAL A 215 -2.41 19.65 -22.85
N MET A 216 -1.19 20.17 -22.82
CA MET A 216 -0.75 21.08 -21.77
C MET A 216 -0.79 22.51 -22.30
N TRP A 217 -1.53 23.37 -21.60
CA TRP A 217 -1.54 24.80 -21.86
C TRP A 217 -0.40 25.45 -21.08
N VAL A 218 0.60 25.95 -21.80
CA VAL A 218 1.63 26.81 -21.24
C VAL A 218 1.14 28.25 -21.37
N ASP A 219 1.18 28.99 -20.26
CA ASP A 219 0.86 30.42 -20.21
C ASP A 219 1.96 31.20 -20.94
N LYS A 220 1.84 31.33 -22.26
CA LYS A 220 2.61 32.32 -23.03
C LYS A 220 2.00 33.68 -22.76
N ASN A 221 2.81 34.73 -22.76
CA ASN A 221 2.29 36.09 -22.62
C ASN A 221 1.13 36.29 -23.63
N ASP A 222 -0.04 36.71 -23.13
CA ASP A 222 -1.33 36.76 -23.85
C ASP A 222 -1.28 37.46 -25.22
N ASP A 223 -0.24 38.26 -25.48
CA ASP A 223 -0.07 39.10 -26.65
C ASP A 223 0.41 38.34 -27.91
N GLU A 224 0.91 37.11 -27.78
CA GLU A 224 1.52 36.31 -28.87
C GLU A 224 0.73 35.05 -29.25
N ILE A 225 -0.36 34.74 -28.55
CA ILE A 225 -1.16 33.55 -28.83
C ILE A 225 -2.28 33.89 -29.81
N ASP A 226 -2.18 33.40 -31.05
CA ASP A 226 -3.26 33.49 -32.03
C ASP A 226 -4.26 32.32 -31.90
N ASP A 227 -5.44 32.46 -32.52
CA ASP A 227 -6.46 31.40 -32.53
C ASP A 227 -5.94 30.09 -33.18
N MET A 228 -4.96 30.21 -34.09
CA MET A 228 -4.35 29.09 -34.78
C MET A 228 -3.50 28.23 -33.85
N PHE A 229 -2.79 28.83 -32.87
CA PHE A 229 -2.08 28.10 -31.83
C PHE A 229 -3.03 27.19 -31.06
N TYR A 230 -4.18 27.73 -30.62
CA TYR A 230 -5.18 26.96 -29.89
C TYR A 230 -5.74 25.82 -30.73
N GLU A 231 -6.16 26.08 -31.97
CA GLU A 231 -6.73 25.05 -32.83
C GLU A 231 -5.72 23.94 -33.16
N ASN A 232 -4.46 24.30 -33.42
CA ASN A 232 -3.40 23.32 -33.62
C ASN A 232 -3.16 22.49 -32.35
N ARG A 233 -3.09 23.12 -31.17
CA ARG A 233 -2.82 22.42 -29.91
C ARG A 233 -3.91 21.43 -29.51
N LYS A 234 -5.18 21.75 -29.81
CA LYS A 234 -6.31 20.85 -29.52
C LYS A 234 -6.21 19.54 -30.32
N GLN A 235 -5.72 19.60 -31.56
CA GLN A 235 -5.65 18.46 -32.47
C GLN A 235 -4.28 17.75 -32.39
N ASN A 236 -3.22 18.50 -32.07
CA ASN A 236 -1.86 18.00 -32.02
C ASN A 236 -1.39 17.77 -30.59
N ALA A 237 -1.62 16.54 -30.12
CA ALA A 237 -1.07 16.01 -28.87
C ALA A 237 -0.07 14.88 -29.19
N PRO A 238 1.23 15.16 -29.39
CA PRO A 238 2.19 14.18 -29.89
C PRO A 238 2.24 12.87 -29.08
N LEU A 239 2.22 12.98 -27.74
CA LEU A 239 2.21 11.81 -26.85
C LEU A 239 0.96 10.96 -27.05
N CYS A 240 -0.22 11.56 -26.92
CA CYS A 240 -1.47 10.81 -26.95
C CYS A 240 -1.84 10.33 -28.35
N SER A 241 -1.64 11.16 -29.38
CA SER A 241 -1.88 10.77 -30.78
C SER A 241 -0.98 9.62 -31.20
N THR A 242 0.33 9.68 -30.92
CA THR A 242 1.27 8.60 -31.22
C THR A 242 0.90 7.32 -30.47
N ALA A 243 0.66 7.42 -29.15
CA ALA A 243 0.24 6.27 -28.36
C ALA A 243 -1.08 5.67 -28.86
N TRP A 244 -2.03 6.50 -29.31
CA TRP A 244 -3.34 6.06 -29.82
C TRP A 244 -3.26 5.41 -31.20
N ASN A 245 -2.39 5.92 -32.08
CA ASN A 245 -2.18 5.37 -33.42
C ASN A 245 -1.51 4.01 -33.36
N PHE A 246 -0.57 3.82 -32.44
CA PHE A 246 0.13 2.55 -32.24
C PHE A 246 -0.47 1.66 -31.14
N LYS A 247 -1.67 2.01 -30.65
CA LYS A 247 -2.32 1.26 -29.57
C LYS A 247 -2.72 -0.13 -30.03
N GLN A 248 -2.55 -1.10 -29.14
CA GLN A 248 -3.18 -2.40 -29.22
C GLN A 248 -3.99 -2.63 -27.95
N GLU A 249 -5.13 -3.29 -28.06
CA GLU A 249 -5.95 -3.59 -26.89
C GLU A 249 -5.19 -4.52 -25.94
N CYS A 250 -5.11 -4.11 -24.66
CA CYS A 250 -4.48 -4.91 -23.64
C CYS A 250 -5.45 -6.01 -23.18
N ASP A 251 -5.15 -7.25 -23.57
CA ASP A 251 -5.91 -8.45 -23.19
C ASP A 251 -5.88 -8.70 -21.67
N ARG A 252 -6.62 -9.70 -21.19
CA ARG A 252 -6.70 -10.01 -19.76
C ARG A 252 -5.33 -10.36 -19.16
N LYS A 253 -4.43 -10.96 -19.93
CA LYS A 253 -3.08 -11.32 -19.48
C LYS A 253 -2.21 -10.07 -19.32
N CYS A 254 -2.19 -9.22 -20.34
CA CYS A 254 -1.56 -7.91 -20.34
C CYS A 254 -2.07 -7.06 -19.18
N ARG A 255 -3.40 -6.99 -18.96
CA ARG A 255 -3.98 -6.22 -17.84
C ARG A 255 -3.49 -6.76 -16.50
N ARG A 256 -3.36 -8.07 -16.32
CA ARG A 256 -2.82 -8.64 -15.06
C ARG A 256 -1.35 -8.29 -14.83
N SER A 257 -0.54 -8.26 -15.88
CA SER A 257 0.88 -7.87 -15.79
C SER A 257 1.07 -6.37 -15.61
N GLY A 258 0.22 -5.57 -16.27
CA GLY A 258 0.25 -4.11 -16.26
C GLY A 258 -0.51 -3.47 -15.10
N LEU A 259 -1.40 -4.20 -14.44
CA LEU A 259 -1.94 -3.80 -13.15
C LEU A 259 -0.78 -3.74 -12.16
N GLU A 260 -0.75 -2.69 -11.36
CA GLU A 260 -0.04 -2.78 -10.10
C GLU A 260 -0.55 -4.05 -9.43
N SER A 261 0.36 -4.87 -8.90
CA SER A 261 -0.02 -5.68 -7.77
C SER A 261 -0.65 -4.67 -6.83
N LYS A 262 -1.99 -4.62 -6.76
CA LYS A 262 -2.67 -4.01 -5.64
C LYS A 262 -2.05 -4.77 -4.50
N THR A 263 -1.02 -4.17 -3.89
CA THR A 263 -0.59 -4.51 -2.56
C THR A 263 -1.87 -4.27 -1.82
N LYS A 264 -2.67 -5.34 -1.69
CA LYS A 264 -3.92 -5.25 -0.96
C LYS A 264 -3.45 -4.60 0.31
N ASP A 265 -4.02 -3.47 0.69
CA ASP A 265 -3.80 -2.87 2.00
C ASP A 265 -4.30 -3.80 3.14
N GLY A 266 -4.35 -5.10 2.89
CA GLY A 266 -4.44 -6.14 3.87
C GLY A 266 -3.17 -6.24 4.70
N TRP A 267 -3.34 -6.86 5.84
CA TRP A 267 -2.31 -7.12 6.84
C TRP A 267 -1.11 -7.84 6.22
N ASN A 268 0.08 -7.29 6.39
CA ASN A 268 1.31 -7.98 6.04
C ASN A 268 1.44 -9.23 6.92
N THR A 269 2.18 -10.25 6.46
CA THR A 269 2.50 -11.43 7.28
C THR A 269 3.04 -11.06 8.67
N PRO A 270 4.02 -10.15 8.82
CA PRO A 270 4.47 -9.69 10.14
C PRO A 270 3.35 -9.05 10.97
N ASP A 271 2.48 -8.25 10.36
CA ASP A 271 1.38 -7.59 11.07
C ASP A 271 0.40 -8.63 11.66
N LYS A 272 0.11 -9.70 10.90
CA LYS A 272 -0.73 -10.82 11.37
C LYS A 272 -0.10 -11.54 12.56
N VAL A 273 1.20 -11.79 12.51
CA VAL A 273 1.95 -12.44 13.59
C VAL A 273 1.97 -11.56 14.84
N LEU A 274 2.24 -10.27 14.68
CA LEU A 274 2.30 -9.32 15.80
C LEU A 274 0.92 -9.13 16.45
N LEU A 275 -0.15 -9.07 15.65
CA LEU A 275 -1.53 -9.01 16.15
C LEU A 275 -1.87 -10.27 16.95
N ALA A 276 -1.49 -11.46 16.46
CA ALA A 276 -1.70 -12.72 17.18
C ALA A 276 -0.96 -12.75 18.53
N ILE A 277 0.30 -12.32 18.58
CA ILE A 277 1.10 -12.29 19.82
C ILE A 277 0.45 -11.34 20.84
N LEU A 278 0.08 -10.12 20.43
CA LEU A 278 -0.52 -9.15 21.35
C LEU A 278 -1.92 -9.54 21.80
N ALA A 279 -2.70 -10.22 20.95
CA ALA A 279 -4.00 -10.77 21.33
C ALA A 279 -3.85 -11.89 22.37
N VAL A 280 -2.90 -12.81 22.18
CA VAL A 280 -2.59 -13.87 23.15
C VAL A 280 -2.08 -13.28 24.47
N PHE A 281 -1.23 -12.25 24.41
CA PHE A 281 -0.73 -11.55 25.59
C PHE A 281 -1.86 -10.87 26.40
N GLY A 282 -2.73 -10.12 25.72
CA GLY A 282 -3.89 -9.49 26.35
C GLY A 282 -4.85 -10.51 26.97
N PHE A 283 -5.09 -11.62 26.27
CA PHE A 283 -5.89 -12.72 26.78
C PHE A 283 -5.26 -13.38 28.02
N GLY A 284 -3.95 -13.59 28.02
CA GLY A 284 -3.20 -14.12 29.16
C GLY A 284 -3.30 -13.21 30.40
N MET A 285 -3.15 -11.89 30.21
CA MET A 285 -3.33 -10.92 31.31
C MET A 285 -4.74 -10.95 31.88
N LEU A 286 -5.76 -11.07 31.03
CA LEU A 286 -7.15 -11.18 31.47
C LEU A 286 -7.39 -12.42 32.32
N ILE A 287 -6.85 -13.58 31.92
CA ILE A 287 -6.92 -14.82 32.72
C ILE A 287 -6.21 -14.63 34.07
N ALA A 288 -5.03 -14.01 34.09
CA ALA A 288 -4.29 -13.76 35.33
C ALA A 288 -5.07 -12.87 36.30
N ILE A 289 -5.73 -11.82 35.80
CA ILE A 289 -6.62 -10.95 36.60
C ILE A 289 -7.79 -11.76 37.17
N LEU A 290 -8.43 -12.62 36.37
CA LEU A 290 -9.53 -13.47 36.83
C LEU A 290 -9.09 -14.46 37.91
N GLN A 291 -7.95 -15.13 37.72
CA GLN A 291 -7.39 -16.05 38.71
C GLN A 291 -7.03 -15.33 40.01
N LYS A 292 -6.39 -14.17 39.90
CA LYS A 292 -6.01 -13.36 41.07
C LYS A 292 -7.24 -12.89 41.84
N ARG A 293 -8.30 -12.49 41.14
CA ARG A 293 -9.59 -12.16 41.77
C ARG A 293 -10.28 -13.35 42.42
N GLN A 294 -10.18 -14.55 41.84
CA GLN A 294 -10.75 -15.75 42.44
C GLN A 294 -10.03 -16.17 43.73
N ASN A 295 -8.74 -15.85 43.86
CA ASN A 295 -7.95 -16.17 45.04
C ASN A 295 -7.98 -15.11 46.15
N MET A 296 -8.68 -13.96 45.97
CA MET A 296 -8.80 -12.97 47.04
C MET A 296 -9.79 -13.44 48.11
N SER A 297 -9.40 -13.29 49.38
CA SER A 297 -10.21 -13.64 50.54
C SER A 297 -11.52 -12.86 50.57
N ASN A 298 -12.60 -13.49 51.03
CA ASN A 298 -13.94 -12.89 51.08
C ASN A 298 -13.98 -11.53 51.81
N LYS A 299 -13.03 -11.25 52.71
CA LYS A 299 -12.96 -9.96 53.43
C LYS A 299 -12.47 -8.82 52.53
N ASP A 300 -11.43 -9.05 51.73
CA ASP A 300 -10.90 -8.06 50.79
C ASP A 300 -11.83 -7.87 49.59
N ALA A 301 -12.50 -8.96 49.17
CA ALA A 301 -13.52 -8.90 48.13
C ALA A 301 -14.70 -7.99 48.51
N LEU A 302 -15.07 -7.93 49.79
CA LEU A 302 -16.15 -7.07 50.29
C LEU A 302 -15.74 -5.58 50.33
N LEU A 303 -14.50 -5.28 50.71
CA LEU A 303 -13.96 -3.91 50.66
C LEU A 303 -13.83 -3.41 49.23
N GLU A 304 -13.37 -4.26 48.30
CA GLU A 304 -13.32 -3.92 46.88
C GLU A 304 -14.73 -3.78 46.28
N GLN A 305 -15.67 -4.68 46.63
CA GLN A 305 -17.06 -4.56 46.19
C GLN A 305 -17.72 -3.29 46.72
N ALA A 306 -17.42 -2.85 47.94
CA ALA A 306 -17.92 -1.59 48.47
C ALA A 306 -17.37 -0.38 47.67
N ALA A 307 -16.08 -0.39 47.34
CA ALA A 307 -15.49 0.65 46.50
C ALA A 307 -16.03 0.64 45.05
N MET A 308 -16.29 -0.54 44.48
CA MET A 308 -16.86 -0.68 43.13
C MET A 308 -18.35 -0.34 43.06
N THR A 309 -19.13 -0.71 44.09
CA THR A 309 -20.56 -0.35 44.17
C THR A 309 -20.76 1.12 44.48
N ALA A 310 -19.81 1.79 45.17
CA ALA A 310 -19.82 3.24 45.32
C ALA A 310 -19.71 3.98 43.97
N ALA A 311 -19.03 3.38 42.99
CA ALA A 311 -18.99 3.87 41.60
C ALA A 311 -20.20 3.42 40.75
N GLY A 312 -21.15 2.68 41.32
CA GLY A 312 -22.35 2.18 40.63
C GLY A 312 -22.11 1.08 39.60
N LEU A 313 -20.88 0.56 39.48
CA LEU A 313 -20.50 -0.39 38.45
C LEU A 313 -20.48 -1.82 39.03
N GLN A 314 -21.51 -2.61 38.74
CA GLN A 314 -21.59 -4.00 39.20
C GLN A 314 -20.50 -4.83 38.51
N GLN A 315 -19.87 -5.77 39.23
CA GLN A 315 -18.74 -6.59 38.75
C GLN A 315 -19.00 -7.31 37.40
N VAL A 316 -20.25 -7.67 37.14
CA VAL A 316 -20.69 -8.27 35.86
C VAL A 316 -20.49 -7.32 34.67
N HIS A 317 -20.64 -6.00 34.88
CA HIS A 317 -20.46 -5.00 33.82
C HIS A 317 -19.00 -4.90 33.38
N VAL A 318 -18.03 -5.05 34.29
CA VAL A 318 -16.60 -5.01 33.95
C VAL A 318 -16.26 -6.14 32.98
N ILE A 319 -16.72 -7.36 33.26
CA ILE A 319 -16.53 -8.51 32.36
C ILE A 319 -17.25 -8.25 31.02
N GLY A 320 -18.47 -7.70 31.04
CA GLY A 320 -19.22 -7.35 29.84
C GLY A 320 -18.52 -6.32 28.95
N ILE A 321 -17.95 -5.26 29.53
CA ILE A 321 -17.20 -4.22 28.81
C ILE A 321 -15.97 -4.82 28.12
N PHE A 322 -15.23 -5.72 28.79
CA PHE A 322 -14.09 -6.40 28.18
C PHE A 322 -14.47 -7.24 26.96
N PHE A 323 -15.56 -8.02 27.05
CA PHE A 323 -16.05 -8.79 25.89
C PHE A 323 -16.48 -7.87 24.73
N LEU A 324 -17.16 -6.77 25.03
CA LEU A 324 -17.56 -5.78 24.03
C LEU A 324 -16.33 -5.20 23.30
N ILE A 325 -15.27 -4.84 24.03
CA ILE A 325 -14.03 -4.30 23.45
C ILE A 325 -13.37 -5.31 22.50
N ILE A 326 -13.31 -6.60 22.89
CA ILE A 326 -12.75 -7.66 22.03
C ILE A 326 -13.55 -7.79 20.72
N ILE A 327 -14.88 -7.73 20.78
CA ILE A 327 -15.75 -7.78 19.59
C ILE A 327 -15.46 -6.58 18.68
N VAL A 328 -15.38 -5.37 19.23
CA VAL A 328 -15.10 -4.15 18.48
C VAL A 328 -13.73 -4.23 17.78
N ILE A 329 -12.69 -4.69 18.47
CA ILE A 329 -11.36 -4.90 17.87
C ILE A 329 -11.43 -5.91 16.72
N THR A 330 -12.20 -6.99 16.89
CA THR A 330 -12.38 -8.02 15.85
C THR A 330 -13.07 -7.43 14.61
N VAL A 331 -14.12 -6.62 14.79
CA VAL A 331 -14.80 -5.92 13.68
C VAL A 331 -13.84 -4.97 12.95
N PHE A 332 -13.04 -4.17 13.66
CA PHE A 332 -12.07 -3.27 13.02
C PHE A 332 -10.94 -4.00 12.29
N ALA A 333 -10.51 -5.16 12.82
CA ALA A 333 -9.55 -6.02 12.13
C ALA A 333 -10.12 -6.56 10.80
N LEU A 334 -11.41 -6.94 10.78
CA LEU A 334 -12.12 -7.37 9.58
C LEU A 334 -12.28 -6.24 8.55
N LEU A 335 -12.50 -5.00 9.01
CA LEU A 335 -12.57 -3.81 8.16
C LEU A 335 -11.20 -3.31 7.65
N GLN A 336 -10.10 -3.99 8.00
CA GLN A 336 -8.72 -3.66 7.57
C GLN A 336 -8.24 -2.26 7.98
N LEU A 337 -8.84 -1.68 9.03
CA LEU A 337 -8.42 -0.38 9.58
C LEU A 337 -7.18 -0.55 10.46
N LYS A 338 -6.01 -0.71 9.84
CA LYS A 338 -4.73 -1.02 10.52
C LYS A 338 -4.43 -0.07 11.68
N ASN A 339 -4.37 1.23 11.39
CA ASN A 339 -3.91 2.24 12.37
C ASN A 339 -4.81 2.29 13.62
N ILE A 340 -6.12 2.21 13.43
CA ILE A 340 -7.09 2.26 14.54
C ILE A 340 -7.03 0.97 15.36
N THR A 341 -6.94 -0.19 14.69
CA THR A 341 -6.83 -1.48 15.36
C THR A 341 -5.57 -1.54 16.23
N TRP A 342 -4.43 -1.06 15.71
CA TRP A 342 -3.17 -0.96 16.46
C TRP A 342 -3.29 -0.09 17.72
N ALA A 343 -3.82 1.12 17.57
CA ALA A 343 -3.96 2.05 18.70
C ALA A 343 -4.84 1.47 19.82
N LEU A 344 -6.00 0.90 19.46
CA LEU A 344 -6.92 0.31 20.44
C LEU A 344 -6.31 -0.89 21.16
N LEU A 345 -5.61 -1.75 20.41
CA LEU A 345 -5.01 -2.97 20.96
C LEU A 345 -3.86 -2.63 21.94
N LEU A 346 -3.06 -1.61 21.62
CA LEU A 346 -2.01 -1.13 22.53
C LEU A 346 -2.60 -0.48 23.79
N ILE A 347 -3.56 0.43 23.66
CA ILE A 347 -4.21 1.09 24.82
C ILE A 347 -4.84 0.03 25.74
N MET A 348 -5.52 -0.96 25.17
CA MET A 348 -6.15 -2.04 25.92
C MET A 348 -5.11 -2.89 26.67
N ASN A 349 -4.02 -3.29 26.03
CA ASN A 349 -2.95 -4.03 26.70
C ASN A 349 -2.26 -3.20 27.80
N THR A 350 -2.01 -1.91 27.58
CA THR A 350 -1.41 -1.03 28.59
C THR A 350 -2.31 -0.84 29.80
N THR A 351 -3.62 -0.66 29.59
CA THR A 351 -4.61 -0.53 30.69
C THR A 351 -4.77 -1.84 31.47
N LEU A 352 -4.82 -2.99 30.79
CA LEU A 352 -4.82 -4.31 31.44
C LEU A 352 -3.55 -4.53 32.27
N PHE A 353 -2.39 -4.18 31.72
CA PHE A 353 -1.12 -4.33 32.41
C PHE A 353 -1.04 -3.44 33.66
N GLY A 354 -1.41 -2.15 33.54
CA GLY A 354 -1.46 -1.22 34.67
C GLY A 354 -2.41 -1.69 35.76
N TYR A 355 -3.55 -2.26 35.36
CA TYR A 355 -4.53 -2.83 36.29
C TYR A 355 -3.98 -4.09 37.01
N LEU A 356 -3.31 -4.99 36.29
CA LEU A 356 -2.67 -6.17 36.87
C LEU A 356 -1.54 -5.79 37.83
N MET A 357 -0.74 -4.76 37.50
CA MET A 357 0.28 -4.23 38.41
C MET A 357 -0.33 -3.68 39.69
N LYS A 358 -1.41 -2.88 39.59
CA LYS A 358 -2.12 -2.38 40.77
C LYS A 358 -2.58 -3.52 41.68
N LEU A 359 -3.27 -4.52 41.13
CA LEU A 359 -3.70 -5.70 41.88
C LEU A 359 -2.51 -6.44 42.52
N THR A 360 -1.32 -6.37 41.91
CA THR A 360 -0.12 -7.03 42.41
C THR A 360 0.57 -6.30 43.54
N VAL A 361 0.65 -4.98 43.46
CA VAL A 361 1.12 -4.14 44.57
C VAL A 361 0.18 -4.27 45.77
N ASP A 362 -1.13 -4.14 45.54
CA ASP A 362 -2.13 -4.19 46.63
C ASP A 362 -2.09 -5.56 47.34
N SER A 363 -1.93 -6.67 46.60
CA SER A 363 -1.78 -8.01 47.19
C SER A 363 -0.46 -8.23 47.93
N GLY A 364 0.60 -7.51 47.55
CA GLY A 364 1.94 -7.70 48.11
C GLY A 364 2.11 -7.05 49.48
N VAL A 365 1.40 -5.94 49.74
CA VAL A 365 1.47 -5.20 51.01
C VAL A 365 0.78 -5.97 52.15
N SER A 366 -0.34 -6.64 51.86
CA SER A 366 -1.11 -7.41 52.87
C SER A 366 -0.39 -8.66 53.41
N ALA A 367 0.64 -9.17 52.72
CA ALA A 367 1.36 -10.37 53.14
C ALA A 367 2.55 -10.08 54.10
N GLY A 368 2.90 -8.81 54.33
CA GLY A 368 4.12 -8.44 55.04
C GLY A 368 3.96 -7.40 56.16
N GLU A 369 2.77 -6.85 56.38
CA GLU A 369 2.57 -5.85 57.43
C GLU A 369 2.48 -6.53 58.80
N THR A 370 3.64 -6.76 59.42
CA THR A 370 3.72 -6.95 60.87
C THR A 370 3.25 -5.67 61.54
N VAL A 371 1.98 -5.64 61.94
CA VAL A 371 1.42 -4.56 62.75
C VAL A 371 2.09 -4.61 64.13
N ILE A 372 2.97 -3.64 64.39
CA ILE A 372 3.57 -3.43 65.71
C ILE A 372 2.51 -2.70 66.54
N GLY A 373 1.97 -3.38 67.55
CA GLY A 373 1.03 -2.74 68.48
C GLY A 373 1.70 -1.56 69.21
N PRO A 374 0.91 -0.66 69.83
CA PRO A 374 1.44 0.44 70.65
C PRO A 374 2.35 -0.03 71.80
N ASP A 375 2.31 -1.32 72.10
CA ASP A 375 3.07 -2.00 73.15
C ASP A 375 4.41 -2.60 72.64
N GLY A 376 4.74 -2.42 71.36
CA GLY A 376 5.96 -2.97 70.75
C GLY A 376 5.93 -4.47 70.46
N THR A 377 4.79 -5.13 70.69
CA THR A 377 4.59 -6.55 70.38
C THR A 377 4.34 -6.74 68.88
N ILE A 378 5.20 -7.52 68.24
CA ILE A 378 5.05 -7.94 66.85
C ILE A 378 3.98 -9.03 66.83
N ILE A 379 2.73 -8.66 66.57
CA ILE A 379 1.66 -9.62 66.34
C ILE A 379 1.85 -10.13 64.91
N ARG A 380 2.58 -11.23 64.75
CA ARG A 380 2.49 -12.01 63.52
C ARG A 380 1.11 -12.64 63.53
N HIS A 381 0.26 -12.35 62.55
CA HIS A 381 -0.95 -13.15 62.31
C HIS A 381 -0.50 -14.55 61.91
N ALA A 382 -0.27 -15.38 62.93
CA ALA A 382 -0.24 -16.81 62.80
C ALA A 382 -1.69 -17.25 62.60
N ASP A 383 -2.15 -17.25 61.35
CA ASP A 383 -3.23 -18.15 60.94
C ASP A 383 -2.64 -19.57 60.94
N SER A 384 -2.55 -20.05 62.18
CA SER A 384 -2.13 -21.34 62.66
C SER A 384 -3.40 -22.13 62.95
N ASP A 385 -3.96 -22.79 61.93
CA ASP A 385 -4.79 -23.97 62.17
C ASP A 385 -3.83 -25.14 62.42
N ASP A 386 -3.39 -25.18 63.68
CA ASP A 386 -2.64 -26.26 64.29
C ASP A 386 -3.63 -27.41 64.58
N SER A 387 -3.47 -28.56 63.93
CA SER A 387 -3.97 -29.81 64.51
C SER A 387 -2.94 -30.92 64.37
N SER A 388 -2.46 -31.33 65.54
CA SER A 388 -1.82 -32.59 65.94
C SER A 388 -0.29 -32.69 65.88
N VAL A 389 0.34 -32.08 66.89
CA VAL A 389 1.15 -32.74 67.93
C VAL A 389 1.70 -34.14 67.58
N GLU A 390 3.01 -34.23 67.42
CA GLU A 390 3.77 -35.37 67.96
C GLU A 390 5.08 -34.86 68.59
N SER A 391 5.19 -35.11 69.89
CA SER A 391 6.23 -34.66 70.79
C SER A 391 7.56 -35.39 70.52
N VAL A 392 8.62 -34.63 70.22
CA VAL A 392 10.00 -35.13 70.41
C VAL A 392 10.79 -34.16 71.28
N THR A 393 11.33 -34.76 72.33
CA THR A 393 11.94 -34.20 73.53
C THR A 393 13.42 -33.90 73.31
N GLN A 394 13.90 -32.79 73.90
CA GLN A 394 15.30 -32.45 74.29
C GLN A 394 16.30 -32.13 73.16
N THR A 395 17.06 -31.03 73.21
CA THR A 395 17.97 -30.57 74.27
C THR A 395 18.36 -29.08 74.08
N PRO A 396 18.74 -28.34 75.14
CA PRO A 396 19.16 -26.95 75.03
C PRO A 396 20.68 -26.87 74.73
N ARG A 397 21.05 -26.21 73.63
CA ARG A 397 22.42 -25.73 73.42
C ARG A 397 22.43 -24.21 73.34
N ASN A 398 22.91 -23.63 74.43
CA ASN A 398 23.44 -22.27 74.50
C ASN A 398 24.40 -22.02 73.35
N ASN A 399 24.20 -20.93 72.61
CA ASN A 399 25.26 -20.19 71.95
C ASN A 399 24.81 -18.73 71.81
N ALA A 400 25.33 -17.89 72.69
CA ALA A 400 25.24 -16.44 72.59
C ALA A 400 26.16 -15.97 71.46
N GLY A 401 25.58 -15.61 70.32
CA GLY A 401 26.26 -14.92 69.23
C GLY A 401 26.22 -13.41 69.46
N THR A 402 27.32 -12.85 69.97
CA THR A 402 27.54 -11.41 70.08
C THR A 402 27.88 -10.85 68.69
N TYR A 403 27.03 -9.99 68.14
CA TYR A 403 27.33 -9.26 66.90
C TYR A 403 28.08 -7.96 67.24
N MET A 404 29.31 -7.81 66.74
CA MET A 404 30.02 -6.52 66.71
C MET A 404 29.73 -5.82 65.39
N LEU A 405 29.34 -4.54 65.45
CA LEU A 405 29.23 -3.67 64.27
C LEU A 405 30.63 -3.13 63.88
N PRO A 406 30.96 -3.05 62.58
CA PRO A 406 32.19 -2.41 62.13
C PRO A 406 32.06 -0.88 62.20
N THR A 407 32.97 -0.25 62.95
CA THR A 407 33.24 1.20 62.90
C THR A 407 34.00 1.52 61.62
N ILE A 408 33.46 2.46 60.85
CA ILE A 408 34.10 3.06 59.66
C ILE A 408 35.01 4.18 60.17
N SER A 409 36.30 4.12 59.84
CA SER A 409 37.28 5.20 60.02
C SER A 409 37.63 5.83 58.69
#